data_AF-A0A2H1IMU7-F1
#
_entry.id   AF-A0A2H1IMU7-F1
#
_cell.length_a   1.000
_cell.length_b   1.000
_cell.length_c   1.000
_cell.angle_alpha   90.00
_cell.angle_beta   90.00
_cell.angle_gamma   90.00
#
_symmetry.space_group_name_H-M   'P 1'
#
loop_
_entity.id
_entity.type
_entity.pdbx_description
1 polymer ?
#
loop_
_entity_poly.entity_id
_entity_poly.type
_entity_poly.pdbx_seq_one_letter_code
_entity_poly.pdbx_strand_id
1 'polypeptide(L)' 'MRPTAAELQSNFDRPGLSLAEAAADLTMNEAHLTALLGMRVVGPAEVWLVPDYFEQAVRDVGKEPVPFSILT' A
#
# COMPACT_ATOMS: atom_id res chain seq x y z
N MET A 1 -13.64 2.49 3.83
CA MET A 1 -13.43 1.05 3.58
C MET A 1 -11.98 0.72 3.88
N ARG A 2 -11.61 -0.46 4.39
CA ARG A 2 -10.22 -0.78 4.75
C ARG A 2 -9.76 -2.06 4.05
N PRO A 3 -8.62 -2.07 3.34
CA PRO A 3 -8.08 -3.29 2.76
C PRO A 3 -7.62 -4.29 3.83
N THR A 4 -7.32 -5.52 3.45
CA THR A 4 -6.62 -6.45 4.36
C THR A 4 -5.12 -6.25 4.29
N ALA A 5 -4.40 -6.62 5.35
CA ALA A 5 -2.93 -6.55 5.37
C ALA A 5 -2.30 -7.39 4.24
N ALA A 6 -2.91 -8.54 3.91
CA ALA A 6 -2.42 -9.43 2.87
C ALA A 6 -2.53 -8.81 1.47
N GLU A 7 -3.62 -8.10 1.18
CA GLU A 7 -3.80 -7.40 -0.10
C GLU A 7 -2.84 -6.21 -0.21
N LEU A 8 -2.69 -5.44 0.87
CA LEU A 8 -1.79 -4.30 0.89
C LEU A 8 -0.33 -4.73 0.70
N GLN A 9 0.08 -5.81 1.36
CA GLN A 9 1.40 -6.42 1.17
C GLN A 9 1.58 -6.93 -0.27
N SER A 10 0.58 -7.62 -0.83
CA SER A 10 0.66 -8.13 -2.20
C SER A 10 0.80 -7.03 -3.24
N ASN A 11 0.17 -5.88 -3.03
CA ASN A 11 0.30 -4.72 -3.91
C ASN A 11 1.62 -3.97 -3.72
N PHE A 12 2.20 -3.97 -2.52
CA PHE A 12 3.55 -3.45 -2.27
C PHE A 12 4.65 -4.30 -2.93
N ASP A 13 4.54 -5.62 -2.89
CA ASP A 13 5.58 -6.53 -3.41
C ASP A 13 5.63 -6.56 -4.96
N ARG A 14 4.50 -6.29 -5.63
CA ARG A 14 4.34 -6.38 -7.09
C ARG A 14 5.20 -5.41 -7.91
N PRO A 15 5.26 -4.09 -7.61
CA PRO A 15 6.10 -3.18 -8.37
C PRO A 15 7.59 -3.41 -8.14
N GLY A 16 7.97 -4.15 -7.07
CA GLY A 16 9.36 -4.41 -6.73
C GLY A 16 10.06 -3.21 -6.07
N LEU A 17 9.28 -2.30 -5.50
CA LEU A 17 9.79 -1.16 -4.73
C LEU A 17 10.38 -1.63 -3.41
N SER A 18 11.45 -0.99 -2.98
CA SER A 18 11.92 -1.09 -1.60
C SER A 18 11.00 -0.32 -0.66
N LEU A 19 11.03 -0.69 0.62
CA LEU A 19 10.29 0.02 1.67
C LEU A 19 10.70 1.50 1.74
N ALA A 20 11.99 1.80 1.52
CA ALA A 20 12.53 3.15 1.54
C ALA A 20 12.02 4.01 0.37
N GLU A 21 11.95 3.45 -0.84
CA GLU A 21 11.40 4.14 -2.03
C GLU A 21 9.92 4.47 -1.81
N ALA A 22 9.12 3.47 -1.42
CA ALA A 22 7.69 3.68 -1.16
C ALA A 22 7.45 4.68 -0.02
N ALA A 23 8.24 4.63 1.04
CA ALA A 23 8.14 5.58 2.15
C ALA A 23 8.49 7.01 1.72
N ALA A 24 9.53 7.17 0.89
CA ALA A 24 9.93 8.47 0.35
C ALA A 24 8.85 9.07 -0.55
N ASP A 25 8.28 8.28 -1.47
CA ASP A 25 7.22 8.72 -2.38
C ASP A 25 5.95 9.12 -1.64
N LEU A 26 5.59 8.35 -0.60
CA LEU A 26 4.45 8.63 0.26
C LEU A 26 4.73 9.71 1.32
N THR A 27 5.94 10.28 1.34
CA THR A 27 6.40 11.29 2.31
C THR A 27 6.18 10.85 3.78
N MET A 28 6.42 9.56 4.05
CA MET A 28 6.25 8.95 5.37
C MET A 28 7.53 8.24 5.84
N ASN A 29 7.57 7.89 7.12
CA ASN A 29 8.66 7.08 7.67
C ASN A 29 8.44 5.59 7.33
N GLU A 30 9.50 4.86 6.99
CA GLU A 30 9.51 3.40 6.81
C GLU A 30 8.85 2.63 7.95
N ALA A 31 9.04 3.06 9.20
CA ALA A 31 8.41 2.43 10.36
C ALA A 31 6.88 2.59 10.35
N HIS A 32 6.39 3.74 9.88
CA HIS A 32 4.96 4.01 9.72
C HIS A 32 4.40 3.19 8.55
N LEU A 33 5.11 3.17 7.42
CA LEU A 33 4.71 2.35 6.27
C LEU A 33 4.66 0.85 6.64
N THR A 34 5.62 0.36 7.42
CA THR A 34 5.62 -1.02 7.95
C THR A 34 4.40 -1.29 8.83
N ALA A 35 4.04 -0.34 9.71
CA ALA A 35 2.85 -0.46 10.55
C ALA A 35 1.55 -0.46 9.72
N LEU A 36 1.51 0.32 8.64
CA LEU A 36 0.40 0.38 7.69
C LEU A 36 0.25 -0.91 6.88
N LEU A 37 1.34 -1.44 6.34
CA LEU A 37 1.37 -2.74 5.66
C LEU A 37 0.87 -3.87 6.59
N GLY A 38 1.19 -3.78 7.88
CA GLY A 38 0.66 -4.67 8.91
C GLY A 38 -0.74 -4.34 9.44
N MET A 39 -1.42 -3.31 8.90
CA MET A 39 -2.73 -2.81 9.36
C MET A 39 -2.79 -2.46 10.87
N ARG A 40 -1.65 -2.11 11.47
CA ARG A 40 -1.53 -1.83 12.91
C ARG A 40 -1.87 -0.39 13.28
N VAL A 41 -1.57 0.55 12.38
CA VAL A 41 -1.86 1.99 12.53
C VAL A 41 -2.40 2.45 11.18
N VAL A 42 -3.64 2.96 11.16
CA VAL A 42 -4.25 3.48 9.94
C VAL A 42 -5.00 4.77 10.28
N GLY A 43 -4.41 5.90 9.92
CA GLY A 43 -5.06 7.20 9.97
C GLY A 43 -6.14 7.32 8.88
N PRO A 44 -7.14 8.19 9.04
CA PRO A 44 -8.27 8.30 8.10
C PRO A 44 -7.86 8.67 6.66
N ALA A 45 -6.76 9.39 6.47
CA ALA A 45 -6.22 9.70 5.14
C ALA A 45 -5.46 8.52 4.52
N GLU A 46 -4.73 7.76 5.35
CA GLU A 46 -3.89 6.63 4.92
C GLU A 46 -4.72 5.46 4.40
N VAL A 47 -5.99 5.35 4.86
CA VAL A 47 -6.97 4.38 4.39
C VAL A 47 -7.18 4.43 2.87
N TRP A 48 -6.99 5.58 2.24
CA TRP A 48 -7.18 5.76 0.80
C TRP A 48 -5.87 6.05 0.07
N LEU A 49 -4.98 6.84 0.67
CA LEU A 49 -3.72 7.26 0.04
C LEU A 49 -2.79 6.08 -0.29
N VAL A 50 -2.57 5.18 0.67
CA VAL A 50 -1.60 4.09 0.51
C VAL A 50 -2.09 3.02 -0.49
N PRO A 51 -3.37 2.58 -0.42
CA PRO A 51 -3.93 1.71 -1.45
C PRO A 51 -3.82 2.29 -2.86
N ASP A 52 -4.19 3.56 -3.05
CA ASP A 52 -4.17 4.23 -4.37
C ASP A 52 -2.74 4.32 -4.94
N TYR A 53 -1.78 4.69 -4.10
CA TYR A 53 -0.36 4.70 -4.48
C TYR A 53 0.12 3.32 -4.93
N PHE A 54 -0.18 2.25 -4.19
CA PHE A 54 0.27 0.92 -4.59
C PHE A 54 -0.44 0.41 -5.84
N GLU A 55 -1.72 0.69 -6.04
CA GLU A 55 -2.37 0.37 -7.30
C GLU A 55 -1.71 1.07 -8.48
N GLN A 56 -1.39 2.35 -8.33
CA GLN A 56 -0.72 3.12 -9.37
C GLN A 56 0.70 2.59 -9.64
N ALA A 57 1.50 2.34 -8.59
CA ALA A 57 2.84 1.78 -8.72
C ALA A 57 2.85 0.42 -9.45
N VAL A 58 1.86 -0.44 -9.17
CA VAL A 58 1.70 -1.72 -9.89
C VAL A 58 1.39 -1.50 -11.36
N ARG A 59 0.50 -0.55 -11.69
CA ARG A 59 0.14 -0.20 -13.07
C ARG A 59 1.31 0.42 -13.83
N ASP A 60 2.13 1.23 -13.18
CA ASP A 60 3.28 1.92 -13.78
C ASP A 60 4.35 0.93 -14.27
N VAL A 61 4.46 -0.24 -13.63
CA VAL A 61 5.33 -1.34 -14.09
C VAL A 61 4.63 -2.31 -15.06
N GLY A 62 3.42 -1.97 -15.54
CA GLY A 62 2.64 -2.77 -16.48
C GLY A 62 2.01 -4.04 -15.89
N LYS A 63 1.84 -4.10 -14.57
CA LYS A 63 1.20 -5.22 -13.86
C LYS A 63 -0.23 -4.86 -13.46
N GLU A 64 -1.03 -5.88 -13.16
CA GLU A 64 -2.38 -5.69 -12.62
C GLU A 64 -2.33 -5.69 -11.08
N PRO A 65 -2.94 -4.72 -10.39
CA PRO A 65 -3.06 -4.73 -8.94
C PRO A 65 -3.97 -5.87 -8.44
N VAL A 66 -3.69 -6.36 -7.23
CA VAL A 66 -4.63 -7.20 -6.49
C VAL A 66 -5.81 -6.31 -6.06
N PRO A 67 -7.05 -6.67 -6.41
CA PRO A 67 -8.20 -5.91 -5.94
C PRO A 67 -8.27 -6.01 -4.41
N PHE A 68 -8.49 -4.89 -3.75
CA PHE A 68 -8.75 -4.89 -2.32
C PHE A 68 -10.10 -5.54 -2.04
N SER A 69 -10.13 -6.56 -1.19
CA SER A 69 -11.35 -7.28 -0.85
C SER A 69 -12.13 -6.40 0.11
N ILE A 70 -12.97 -5.57 -0.48
CA ILE A 70 -13.99 -4.83 0.23
C ILE A 70 -14.96 -5.89 0.78
N LEU A 71 -14.87 -6.22 2.07
CA LEU A 71 -16.03 -6.79 2.73
C LEU A 71 -17.06 -5.67 2.81
N THR A 72 -18.13 -5.87 2.05
CA THR A 72 -19.34 -5.04 2.01
C THR A 72 -19.93 -4.89 3.41
#